data_AF-A0A2M8P7V2-F1
#
_entry.id   AF-A0A2M8P7V2-F1
#
_cell.length_a   1.000
_cell.length_b   1.000
_cell.length_c   1.000
_cell.angle_alpha   90.00
_cell.angle_beta   90.00
_cell.angle_gamma   90.00
#
_symmetry.space_group_name_H-M   'P 1'
#
loop_
_entity.id
_entity.type
_entity.pdbx_description
1 polymer ?
#
loop_
_entity_poly.entity_id
_entity_poly.type
_entity_poly.pdbx_seq_one_letter_code
_entity_poly.pdbx_strand_id
1 'polypeptide(L)'
;EIARQESEADSELDSQIERIKESRDIDLNQLQAQIDAINDRFNEERDRLTDEVMREAQSLQRRIEALRGQMLTEPLVFESASEMIADAGEVVTNEMFSRIQAVVTARLSEIQTD
;
A
#
# COMPACT_ATOMS: atom_id res chain seq x y z
N GLU A 1 -17.88 -39.61 -49.87
CA GLU A 1 -18.61 -38.39 -49.52
C GLU A 1 -18.80 -38.18 -48.02
N ILE A 2 -19.73 -38.87 -47.34
CA ILE A 2 -20.08 -38.55 -45.93
C ILE A 2 -18.87 -38.59 -44.99
N ALA A 3 -18.07 -39.66 -45.02
CA ALA A 3 -16.88 -39.77 -44.16
C ALA A 3 -15.79 -38.71 -44.43
N ARG A 4 -15.73 -38.17 -45.66
CA ARG A 4 -14.79 -37.07 -45.99
C ARG A 4 -15.32 -35.74 -45.43
N GLN A 5 -16.63 -35.50 -45.57
CA GLN A 5 -17.27 -34.31 -44.99
C GLN A 5 -17.22 -34.31 -43.46
N GLU A 6 -17.39 -35.46 -42.80
CA GLU A 6 -17.22 -35.60 -41.35
C GLU A 6 -15.77 -35.28 -40.93
N SER A 7 -14.78 -35.85 -41.62
CA SER A 7 -13.36 -35.58 -41.31
C SER A 7 -12.96 -34.12 -41.53
N GLU A 8 -13.52 -33.45 -42.52
CA GLU A 8 -13.29 -32.02 -42.78
C GLU A 8 -13.93 -31.16 -41.68
N ALA A 9 -15.14 -31.50 -41.24
CA ALA A 9 -15.82 -30.83 -40.14
C ALA A 9 -15.08 -31.01 -38.80
N ASP A 10 -14.59 -32.22 -38.50
CA ASP A 10 -13.80 -32.49 -37.30
C ASP A 10 -12.50 -31.68 -37.29
N SER A 11 -11.80 -31.60 -38.42
CA SER A 11 -10.58 -30.80 -38.53
C SER A 11 -10.83 -29.30 -38.38
N GLU A 12 -11.96 -28.80 -38.88
CA GLU A 12 -12.36 -27.40 -38.69
C GLU A 12 -12.69 -27.11 -37.23
N LEU A 13 -13.41 -28.02 -36.55
CA LEU A 13 -13.72 -27.93 -35.13
C LEU A 13 -12.46 -27.93 -34.27
N ASP A 14 -11.51 -28.84 -34.53
CA ASP A 14 -10.23 -28.88 -33.82
C ASP A 14 -9.45 -27.56 -34.00
N SER A 15 -9.43 -27.02 -35.22
CA SER A 15 -8.80 -25.73 -35.50
C SER A 15 -9.49 -24.57 -34.76
N GLN A 16 -10.82 -24.60 -34.62
CA GLN A 16 -11.55 -23.61 -33.84
C GLN A 16 -11.24 -23.74 -32.34
N ILE A 17 -11.18 -24.97 -31.82
CA ILE A 17 -10.84 -25.24 -30.42
C ILE A 17 -9.43 -24.75 -30.10
N GLU A 18 -8.45 -24.97 -30.98
CA GLU A 18 -7.08 -24.49 -30.80
C GLU A 18 -7.02 -22.96 -30.74
N ARG A 19 -7.69 -22.27 -31.67
CA ARG A 19 -7.78 -20.80 -31.65
C ARG A 19 -8.42 -20.26 -30.37
N ILE A 20 -9.49 -20.90 -29.89
CA ILE A 20 -10.15 -20.52 -28.64
C ILE A 20 -9.20 -20.73 -27.45
N LYS A 21 -8.46 -21.84 -27.40
CA LYS A 21 -7.48 -22.11 -26.35
C LYS A 21 -6.36 -21.07 -26.36
N GLU A 22 -5.79 -20.77 -27.52
CA GLU A 22 -4.73 -19.79 -27.66
C GLU A 22 -5.19 -18.39 -27.24
N SER A 23 -6.36 -17.95 -27.71
CA SER A 23 -6.96 -16.67 -27.29
C SER A 23 -7.18 -16.62 -25.79
N ARG A 24 -7.76 -17.68 -25.21
CA ARG A 24 -7.98 -17.77 -23.76
C ARG A 24 -6.67 -17.68 -22.99
N ASP A 25 -5.63 -18.38 -23.43
CA ASP A 25 -4.34 -18.40 -22.74
C ASP A 25 -3.65 -17.02 -22.81
N ILE A 26 -3.80 -16.29 -23.93
CA ILE A 26 -3.38 -14.89 -24.04
C ILE A 26 -4.15 -14.01 -23.05
N ASP A 27 -5.48 -14.12 -23.02
CA ASP A 27 -6.33 -13.32 -22.13
C ASP A 27 -6.01 -13.59 -20.66
N LEU A 28 -5.81 -14.84 -20.28
CA LEU A 28 -5.42 -15.23 -18.92
C LEU A 28 -4.06 -14.66 -18.53
N ASN A 29 -3.07 -14.71 -19.43
CA ASN A 29 -1.76 -14.12 -19.17
C ASN A 29 -1.83 -12.60 -19.04
N GLN A 30 -2.66 -11.93 -19.84
CA GLN A 30 -2.88 -10.48 -19.74
C GLN A 30 -3.57 -10.09 -18.42
N LEU A 31 -4.56 -10.87 -17.98
CA LEU A 31 -5.22 -10.65 -16.70
C LEU A 31 -4.25 -10.87 -15.53
N GLN A 32 -3.42 -11.91 -15.59
CA GLN A 32 -2.41 -12.15 -14.57
C GLN A 32 -1.41 -10.99 -14.49
N ALA A 33 -0.91 -10.51 -15.62
CA ALA A 33 0.00 -9.36 -15.66
C ALA A 33 -0.64 -8.08 -15.10
N GLN A 34 -1.95 -7.89 -15.31
CA GLN A 34 -2.68 -6.76 -14.72
C GLN A 34 -2.83 -6.91 -13.19
N ILE A 35 -3.14 -8.11 -12.71
CA ILE A 35 -3.21 -8.41 -11.28
C ILE A 35 -1.86 -8.11 -10.61
N ASP A 36 -0.77 -8.59 -11.21
CA ASP A 36 0.58 -8.39 -10.69
C ASP A 36 0.94 -6.89 -10.65
N ALA A 37 0.67 -6.15 -11.74
CA ALA A 37 0.93 -4.71 -11.79
C ALA A 37 0.10 -3.91 -10.76
N ILE A 38 -1.14 -4.33 -10.48
CA ILE A 38 -1.98 -3.72 -9.45
C ILE A 38 -1.38 -3.99 -8.06
N ASN A 39 -0.98 -5.22 -7.79
CA ASN A 39 -0.37 -5.60 -6.52
C ASN A 39 0.96 -4.87 -6.29
N ASP A 40 1.80 -4.78 -7.31
CA ASP A 40 3.08 -4.06 -7.23
C ASP A 40 2.86 -2.58 -6.90
N ARG A 41 1.95 -1.91 -7.62
CA ARG A 41 1.61 -0.51 -7.35
C ARG A 41 1.03 -0.31 -5.95
N PHE A 42 0.23 -1.26 -5.48
CA PHE A 42 -0.35 -1.21 -4.14
C PHE A 42 0.73 -1.35 -3.06
N ASN A 43 1.66 -2.27 -3.24
CA ASN A 43 2.80 -2.45 -2.34
C ASN A 43 3.72 -1.22 -2.34
N GLU A 44 4.05 -0.67 -3.52
CA GLU A 44 4.85 0.56 -3.63
C GLU A 44 4.22 1.75 -2.91
N GLU A 45 2.90 1.91 -3.01
CA GLU A 45 2.21 3.00 -2.31
C GLU A 45 2.20 2.77 -0.79
N ARG A 46 2.00 1.54 -0.33
CA ARG A 46 2.10 1.19 1.09
C ARG A 46 3.50 1.45 1.66
N ASP A 47 4.54 1.08 0.92
CA ASP A 47 5.92 1.33 1.31
C ASP A 47 6.21 2.84 1.37
N ARG A 48 5.75 3.59 0.35
CA ARG A 48 5.87 5.05 0.31
C ARG A 48 5.21 5.72 1.52
N LEU A 49 3.97 5.33 1.85
CA LEU A 49 3.24 5.87 2.99
C LEU A 49 3.92 5.51 4.32
N THR A 50 4.42 4.28 4.43
CA THR A 50 5.20 3.82 5.59
C THR A 50 6.46 4.68 5.78
N ASP A 51 7.22 4.92 4.71
CA ASP A 51 8.42 5.75 4.74
C ASP A 51 8.13 7.21 5.09
N GLU A 52 7.00 7.75 4.64
CA GLU A 52 6.56 9.10 4.98
C GLU A 52 6.25 9.23 6.47
N VAL A 53 5.42 8.33 7.01
CA VAL A 53 5.09 8.22 8.44
C VAL A 53 6.35 8.10 9.28
N MET A 54 7.29 7.23 8.89
CA MET A 54 8.53 7.01 9.64
C MET A 54 9.45 8.25 9.62
N ARG A 55 9.58 8.93 8.48
CA ARG A 55 10.38 10.16 8.36
C ARG A 55 9.82 11.28 9.23
N GLU A 56 8.50 11.46 9.19
CA GLU A 56 7.82 12.46 10.01
C GLU A 56 7.96 12.13 11.51
N ALA A 57 7.73 10.87 11.90
CA ALA A 57 7.88 10.40 13.27
C ALA A 57 9.28 10.70 13.84
N GLN A 58 10.33 10.40 13.07
CA GLN A 58 11.70 10.71 13.45
C GLN A 58 11.95 12.23 13.57
N SER A 59 11.34 13.03 12.69
CA SER A 59 11.43 14.49 12.74
C SER A 59 10.81 15.05 14.02
N LEU A 60 9.60 14.59 14.35
CA LEU A 60 8.93 14.94 15.60
C LEU A 60 9.72 14.48 16.83
N GLN A 61 10.23 13.25 16.84
CA GLN A 61 11.06 12.76 17.95
C GLN A 61 12.26 13.68 18.20
N ARG A 62 13.01 14.06 17.15
CA ARG A 62 14.13 15.01 17.27
C ARG A 62 13.68 16.37 17.82
N ARG A 63 12.50 16.87 17.39
CA ARG A 63 11.93 18.14 17.88
C ARG A 63 11.59 18.05 19.36
N ILE A 64 10.96 16.95 19.81
CA ILE A 64 10.64 16.72 21.22
C ILE A 64 11.93 16.59 22.05
N GLU A 65 12.94 15.87 21.57
CA GLU A 65 14.23 15.75 22.27
C GLU A 65 14.92 17.11 22.45
N ALA A 66 14.93 17.93 21.40
CA ALA A 66 15.53 19.27 21.43
C ALA A 66 14.81 20.22 22.39
N LEU A 67 13.49 20.10 22.51
CA LEU A 67 12.65 20.94 23.35
C LEU A 67 12.39 20.33 24.74
N ARG A 68 13.03 19.22 25.09
CA ARG A 68 12.78 18.51 26.35
C ARG A 68 12.95 19.43 27.56
N GLY A 69 11.92 19.48 28.41
CA GLY A 69 11.87 20.35 29.59
C GLY A 69 11.62 21.83 29.28
N GLN A 70 11.44 22.19 28.01
CA GLN A 70 11.04 23.53 27.58
C GLN A 70 9.53 23.56 27.32
N MET A 71 8.97 24.77 27.32
CA MET A 71 7.58 25.00 26.96
C MET A 71 7.45 25.06 25.44
N LEU A 72 6.46 24.37 24.89
CA LEU A 72 6.14 24.42 23.47
C LEU A 72 5.61 25.81 23.10
N THR A 73 6.16 26.40 22.04
CA THR A 73 5.66 27.67 21.48
C THR A 73 4.55 27.45 20.46
N GLU A 74 4.45 26.24 19.91
CA GLU A 74 3.50 25.81 18.88
C GLU A 74 3.04 24.39 19.21
N PRO A 75 1.82 23.99 18.78
CA PRO A 75 1.35 22.63 18.97
C PRO A 75 2.22 21.64 18.19
N LEU A 76 2.39 20.46 18.76
CA LEU A 76 3.00 19.31 18.08
C LEU A 76 1.88 18.45 17.49
N VAL A 77 1.84 18.39 16.17
CA VAL A 77 0.88 17.59 15.41
C VAL A 77 1.65 16.56 14.59
N PHE A 78 1.13 15.34 14.56
CA PHE A 78 1.54 14.30 13.62
C PHE A 78 0.58 14.32 12.44
N GLU A 79 0.99 15.00 11.37
CA GLU A 79 0.16 15.30 10.21
C GLU A 79 -0.27 14.03 9.48
N SER A 80 0.64 13.05 9.34
CA SER A 80 0.34 11.76 8.70
C SER A 80 -0.78 10.97 9.38
N ALA A 81 -1.05 11.21 10.67
CA ALA A 81 -2.18 10.63 11.41
C ALA A 81 -3.26 11.67 11.76
N SER A 82 -3.07 12.94 11.38
CA SER A 82 -3.91 14.07 11.78
C SER A 82 -4.17 14.14 13.30
N GLU A 83 -3.17 13.74 14.11
CA GLU A 83 -3.29 13.67 15.56
C GLU A 83 -2.41 14.71 16.26
N MET A 84 -2.99 15.47 17.18
CA MET A 84 -2.25 16.38 18.04
C MET A 84 -1.61 15.62 19.20
N ILE A 85 -0.29 15.73 19.33
CA ILE A 85 0.50 15.09 20.37
C ILE A 85 0.55 15.95 21.63
N ALA A 86 0.73 17.26 21.47
CA ALA A 86 0.84 18.22 22.57
C ALA A 86 0.41 19.61 22.09
N ASP A 87 -0.15 20.42 23.00
CA ASP A 87 -0.60 21.78 22.69
C ASP A 87 0.53 22.82 22.93
N ALA A 88 0.37 24.00 22.35
CA ALA A 88 1.22 25.13 22.66
C ALA A 88 1.06 25.52 24.15
N GLY A 89 2.18 25.82 24.81
CA GLY A 89 2.21 26.15 26.23
C GLY A 89 2.42 24.95 27.15
N GLU A 90 2.40 23.72 26.64
CA GLU A 90 2.76 22.53 27.43
C GLU A 90 4.27 22.37 27.57
N VAL A 91 4.72 21.86 28.72
CA VAL A 91 6.14 21.53 28.93
C VAL A 91 6.42 20.15 28.34
N VAL A 92 7.49 20.04 27.56
CA VAL A 92 7.85 18.76 26.94
C VAL A 92 8.31 17.75 27.98
N THR A 93 7.53 16.69 28.14
CA THR A 93 7.80 15.57 29.07
C THR A 93 8.00 14.25 28.32
N ASN A 94 8.40 13.20 29.06
CA ASN A 94 8.54 11.85 28.52
C ASN A 94 7.19 11.25 28.04
N GLU A 95 6.05 11.76 28.52
CA GLU A 95 4.73 11.28 28.13
C GLU A 95 4.45 11.54 26.64
N MET A 96 4.92 12.67 26.13
CA MET A 96 4.77 13.03 24.71
C MET A 96 5.52 12.05 23.79
N PHE A 97 6.67 11.52 24.23
CA PHE A 97 7.40 10.47 23.48
C PHE A 97 6.60 9.18 23.38
N SER A 98 6.02 8.73 24.49
CA SER A 98 5.17 7.54 24.52
C SER A 98 3.93 7.73 23.66
N ARG A 99 3.34 8.94 23.66
CA ARG A 99 2.21 9.27 22.80
C ARG A 99 2.60 9.18 21.32
N ILE A 100 3.71 9.79 20.89
CA ILE A 100 4.17 9.64 19.49
C ILE A 100 4.36 8.17 19.11
N GLN A 101 5.02 7.38 19.94
CA GLN A 101 5.25 5.97 19.64
C GLN A 101 3.94 5.19 19.46
N ALA A 102 2.93 5.47 20.30
CA ALA A 102 1.61 4.88 20.19
C ALA A 102 0.91 5.27 18.89
N VAL A 103 0.88 6.56 18.57
CA VAL A 103 0.24 7.08 17.35
C VAL A 103 0.92 6.55 16.09
N VAL A 104 2.25 6.54 16.05
CA VAL A 104 3.03 5.99 14.93
C VAL A 104 2.73 4.51 14.74
N THR A 105 2.70 3.74 15.83
CA THR A 105 2.39 2.30 15.77
C THR A 105 0.97 2.07 15.26
N ALA A 106 -0.01 2.84 15.74
CA ALA A 106 -1.39 2.78 15.25
C ALA A 106 -1.45 3.08 13.75
N ARG A 107 -0.82 4.17 13.31
CA ARG A 107 -0.82 4.59 11.91
C ARG A 107 -0.13 3.59 10.98
N LEU A 108 1.00 3.02 11.40
CA LEU A 108 1.68 1.95 10.66
C LEU A 108 0.85 0.66 10.61
N SER A 109 0.06 0.36 11.64
CA SER A 109 -0.84 -0.80 11.64
C SER A 109 -2.01 -0.61 10.68
N GLU A 110 -2.54 0.61 10.57
CA GLU A 110 -3.57 0.97 9.58
C GLU A 110 -3.04 0.78 8.16
N ILE A 111 -1.88 1.36 7.83
CA ILE A 111 -1.24 1.21 6.51
C ILE A 111 -0.95 -0.27 6.20
N GLN A 112 -0.67 -1.08 7.23
CA GLN A 112 -0.41 -2.50 7.05
C GLN A 112 -1.66 -3.35 6.82
N THR A 113 -2.81 -2.90 7.31
CA THR A 113 -4.07 -3.65 7.27
C THR A 113 -4.93 -3.24 6.08
N ASP A 114 -4.83 -1.98 5.65
CA ASP A 114 -5.44 -1.47 4.42
C ASP A 114 -4.80 -2.06 3.17
#